data_AF-A0A0D3DUP6-F1
#
_entry.id   AF-A0A0D3DUP6-F1
#
_cell.length_a   1.000
_cell.length_b   1.000
_cell.length_c   1.000
_cell.angle_alpha   90.00
_cell.angle_beta   90.00
_cell.angle_gamma   90.00
#
_symmetry.space_group_name_H-M   'P 1'
#
loop_
_entity.id
_entity.type
_entity.pdbx_description
1 polymer ?
#
loop_
_entity_poly.entity_id
_entity_poly.type
_entity_poly.pdbx_seq_one_letter_code
_entity_poly.pdbx_strand_id
1 'polypeptide(L)'
;MVKFPPSHVSKYPYPKLNLTREESYGVDFVNLVSLKTTHVTTTIGYGSPNKANSYSVHGAALGEKEVEATRNNLGWPYEPFKVPDEVKR
;
A
#
# COMPACT_ATOMS: atom_id res chain seq x y z
N MET A 1 12.87 4.43 27.08
CA MET A 1 11.46 4.49 26.62
C MET A 1 11.45 5.14 25.24
N VAL A 2 11.30 4.34 24.18
CA VAL A 2 11.15 4.88 22.81
C VAL A 2 9.72 5.38 22.71
N LYS A 3 9.53 6.71 22.62
CA LYS A 3 8.22 7.31 22.37
C LYS A 3 7.89 7.07 20.89
N PHE A 4 6.90 6.23 20.62
CA PHE A 4 6.31 6.13 19.29
C PHE A 4 5.53 7.41 18.99
N PRO A 5 5.62 7.96 17.76
CA PRO A 5 4.79 9.08 17.35
C PRO A 5 3.30 8.70 17.42
N PRO A 6 2.39 9.67 17.64
CA PRO A 6 0.97 9.39 17.75
C PRO A 6 0.48 8.68 16.49
N SER A 7 -0.21 7.56 16.69
CA SER A 7 -0.77 6.74 15.63
C SER A 7 -1.65 7.61 14.74
N HIS A 8 -1.20 7.88 13.51
CA HIS A 8 -2.10 8.38 12.48
C HIS A 8 -3.10 7.26 12.22
N VAL A 9 -4.34 7.44 12.68
CA VAL A 9 -5.45 6.57 12.33
C VAL A 9 -5.70 6.80 10.84
N SER A 10 -5.06 5.97 10.01
CA SER A 10 -5.28 5.95 8.58
C SER A 10 -6.78 5.74 8.35
N LYS A 11 -7.45 6.69 7.66
CA LYS A 11 -8.83 6.55 7.15
C LYS A 11 -8.99 5.32 6.23
N TYR A 12 -7.85 4.77 5.82
CA TYR A 12 -7.63 3.63 4.97
C TYR A 12 -7.17 2.44 5.82
N PRO A 13 -8.07 1.55 6.27
CA PRO A 13 -7.67 0.33 6.97
C PRO A 13 -6.83 -0.51 6.02
N TYR A 14 -5.61 -0.84 6.42
CA TYR A 14 -4.79 -1.79 5.68
C TYR A 14 -5.55 -3.13 5.64
N PRO A 15 -5.79 -3.71 4.46
CA PRO A 15 -6.34 -5.05 4.40
C PRO A 15 -5.36 -5.96 5.13
N LYS A 16 -5.84 -6.71 6.12
CA LYS A 16 -5.04 -7.75 6.76
C LYS A 16 -4.71 -8.77 5.67
N LEU A 17 -3.44 -8.85 5.29
CA LEU A 17 -2.94 -9.95 4.49
C LEU A 17 -3.10 -11.21 5.35
N ASN A 18 -4.06 -12.06 5.04
CA ASN A 18 -4.34 -13.30 5.79
C ASN A 18 -3.35 -14.42 5.45
N LEU A 19 -2.13 -14.06 5.06
CA LEU A 19 -1.05 -15.00 4.77
C LEU A 19 0.14 -14.60 5.63
N THR A 20 0.45 -15.43 6.61
CA THR A 20 1.70 -15.31 7.36
C THR A 20 2.88 -15.60 6.43
N ARG A 21 4.03 -15.01 6.73
CA ARG A 21 5.26 -15.24 5.95
C ARG A 21 5.64 -16.73 6.01
N GLU A 22 5.35 -17.45 7.08
CA GLU A 22 5.62 -18.89 7.15
C GLU A 22 4.73 -19.73 6.21
N GLU A 23 3.45 -19.36 6.00
CA GLU A 23 2.53 -20.11 5.13
C GLU A 23 2.89 -20.05 3.64
N SER A 24 3.54 -18.95 3.22
CA SER A 24 4.00 -18.78 1.84
C SER A 24 5.30 -19.52 1.54
N TYR A 25 6.18 -19.75 2.53
CA TYR A 25 7.42 -20.51 2.40
C TYR A 25 7.34 -21.95 2.91
N GLY A 26 6.21 -22.37 3.50
CA GLY A 26 6.01 -23.70 4.05
C GLY A 26 6.25 -24.79 3.01
N VAL A 27 7.45 -25.36 3.05
CA VAL A 27 7.84 -26.61 2.40
C VAL A 27 7.19 -27.76 3.17
N ASP A 28 6.02 -28.18 2.74
CA ASP A 28 5.52 -29.49 3.11
C ASP A 28 6.51 -30.51 2.54
N PHE A 29 7.21 -31.28 3.39
CA PHE A 29 8.20 -32.28 2.96
C PHE A 29 7.63 -33.35 1.99
N VAL A 30 6.30 -33.45 1.90
CA VAL A 30 5.56 -34.31 0.97
C VAL A 30 5.24 -33.65 -0.38
N ASN A 31 5.50 -32.35 -0.55
CA ASN A 31 5.07 -31.56 -1.72
C ASN A 31 6.22 -30.72 -2.31
N LEU A 32 7.30 -31.40 -2.68
CA LEU A 32 8.57 -30.81 -3.14
C LEU A 32 8.52 -30.06 -4.49
N VAL A 33 7.36 -29.96 -5.16
CA VAL A 33 7.23 -29.39 -6.52
C VAL A 33 6.00 -28.47 -6.68
N SER A 34 5.24 -28.17 -5.62
CA SER A 34 4.04 -27.34 -5.75
C SER A 34 4.39 -25.84 -5.73
N LEU A 35 4.35 -25.20 -6.89
CA LEU A 35 4.41 -23.75 -7.00
C LEU A 35 3.14 -23.15 -6.38
N LYS A 36 3.29 -22.44 -5.26
CA LYS A 36 2.19 -21.69 -4.65
C LYS A 36 2.03 -20.34 -5.34
N THR A 37 0.90 -20.11 -6.00
CA THR A 37 0.52 -18.78 -6.50
C THR A 37 -0.13 -17.99 -5.37
N THR A 38 0.46 -16.84 -5.01
CA THR A 38 -0.14 -15.91 -4.05
C THR A 38 -1.07 -14.94 -4.76
N HIS A 39 -2.36 -14.97 -4.43
CA HIS A 39 -3.35 -14.03 -4.96
C HIS A 39 -3.53 -12.85 -3.99
N VAL A 40 -3.14 -11.65 -4.41
CA VAL A 40 -3.29 -10.42 -3.62
C VAL A 40 -4.31 -9.51 -4.30
N THR A 41 -5.44 -9.31 -3.63
CA THR A 41 -6.47 -8.38 -4.11
C THR A 41 -6.07 -6.94 -3.76
N THR A 42 -5.98 -6.08 -4.78
CA THR A 42 -5.64 -4.66 -4.62
C THR A 42 -6.61 -3.77 -5.37
N THR A 43 -6.83 -2.54 -4.90
CA THR A 43 -7.51 -1.50 -5.67
C THR A 43 -6.49 -0.71 -6.49
N ILE A 44 -6.62 -0.70 -7.81
CA ILE A 44 -5.74 0.10 -8.67
C ILE A 44 -5.93 1.60 -8.39
N GLY A 45 -4.83 2.35 -8.28
CA GLY A 45 -4.87 3.78 -7.94
C GLY A 45 -5.36 4.09 -6.52
N TYR A 46 -5.21 3.15 -5.58
CA TYR A 46 -5.60 3.35 -4.19
C TYR A 46 -5.08 4.69 -3.63
N GLY A 47 -5.95 5.41 -2.92
CA GLY A 47 -5.68 6.74 -2.37
C GLY A 47 -6.11 7.89 -3.27
N SER A 48 -6.28 7.69 -4.59
CA SER A 48 -6.87 8.70 -5.46
C SER A 48 -8.39 8.74 -5.28
N PRO A 49 -8.98 9.82 -4.76
CA PRO A 49 -10.42 9.86 -4.48
C PRO A 49 -11.27 9.81 -5.75
N ASN A 50 -10.80 10.34 -6.87
CA ASN A 50 -11.61 10.46 -8.09
C ASN A 50 -11.26 9.43 -9.16
N LYS A 51 -10.04 8.86 -9.13
CA LYS A 51 -9.57 7.94 -10.17
C LYS A 51 -9.28 6.52 -9.69
N ALA A 52 -9.29 6.23 -8.39
CA ALA A 52 -9.15 4.86 -7.89
C ALA A 52 -10.20 3.92 -8.52
N ASN A 53 -9.81 2.66 -8.72
CA ASN A 53 -10.64 1.63 -9.33
C ASN A 53 -11.14 1.96 -10.76
N SER A 54 -10.39 2.77 -11.51
CA SER A 54 -10.71 3.12 -12.90
C SER A 54 -9.55 2.80 -13.84
N TYR A 55 -9.83 2.60 -15.13
CA TYR A 55 -8.79 2.39 -16.15
C TYR A 55 -7.90 3.63 -16.34
N SER A 56 -8.39 4.82 -15.98
CA SER A 56 -7.72 6.09 -16.25
C SER A 56 -6.40 6.27 -15.47
N VAL A 57 -6.20 5.54 -14.36
CA VAL A 57 -4.96 5.57 -13.57
C VAL A 57 -3.87 4.64 -14.10
N HIS A 58 -4.20 3.74 -15.03
CA HIS A 58 -3.27 2.69 -15.45
C HIS A 58 -2.11 3.25 -16.29
N GLY A 59 -2.41 4.14 -17.23
CA GLY A 59 -1.45 4.57 -18.27
C GLY A 59 -1.20 6.06 -18.35
N ALA A 60 -1.75 6.86 -17.44
CA ALA A 60 -1.63 8.31 -17.47
C ALA A 60 -1.26 8.87 -16.09
N ALA A 61 -0.51 9.98 -16.09
CA ALA A 61 -0.28 10.74 -14.88
C ALA A 61 -1.62 11.21 -14.28
N LEU A 62 -1.71 11.21 -12.95
CA LEU A 62 -2.93 11.63 -12.25
C LEU A 62 -3.31 13.09 -12.56
N GLY A 63 -2.30 13.94 -12.78
CA GLY A 63 -2.45 15.39 -12.94
C GLY A 63 -2.43 16.11 -11.59
N GLU A 64 -1.98 17.38 -11.59
CA GLU A 64 -1.69 18.13 -10.36
C GLU A 64 -2.85 18.16 -9.37
N LYS A 65 -4.07 18.44 -9.84
CA LYS A 65 -5.28 18.48 -9.00
C LYS A 65 -5.57 17.15 -8.32
N GLU A 66 -5.38 16.05 -9.03
CA GLU A 66 -5.64 14.72 -8.47
C GLU A 66 -4.52 14.29 -7.53
N VAL A 67 -3.28 14.70 -7.79
CA VAL A 67 -2.15 14.46 -6.88
C VAL A 67 -2.38 15.18 -5.54
N GLU A 68 -2.82 16.44 -5.56
CA GLU A 68 -3.15 17.19 -4.35
C GLU A 68 -4.31 16.53 -3.59
N ALA A 69 -5.39 16.17 -4.29
CA ALA A 69 -6.52 15.46 -3.68
C ALA A 69 -6.10 14.11 -3.07
N THR A 70 -5.24 13.36 -3.75
CA THR A 70 -4.67 12.09 -3.28
C THR A 70 -3.84 12.29 -2.01
N ARG A 71 -2.98 13.32 -1.97
CA ARG A 71 -2.17 13.64 -0.78
C ARG A 71 -3.05 13.99 0.41
N ASN A 72 -4.04 14.85 0.22
CA ASN A 72 -4.98 15.24 1.26
C ASN A 72 -5.77 14.03 1.78
N ASN A 73 -6.20 13.16 0.87
CA ASN A 73 -6.97 11.98 1.21
C ASN A 73 -6.15 10.93 1.97
N LEU A 74 -4.86 10.76 1.63
CA LEU A 74 -3.93 9.89 2.35
C LEU A 74 -3.35 10.52 3.63
N GLY A 75 -3.61 11.80 3.89
CA GLY A 75 -2.97 12.53 4.98
C GLY A 75 -1.45 12.62 4.80
N TRP A 76 -0.99 12.82 3.56
CA TRP A 76 0.43 12.92 3.19
C TRP A 76 0.83 14.40 3.03
N PRO A 77 1.38 15.05 4.08
CA PRO A 77 1.68 16.48 4.06
C PRO A 77 3.00 16.84 3.37
N TYR A 78 3.73 15.84 2.85
CA TYR A 78 5.07 16.05 2.33
C TYR A 78 5.08 16.45 0.86
N GLU A 79 5.97 17.38 0.54
CA GLU A 79 6.23 17.87 -0.81
C GLU A 79 6.65 16.76 -1.79
N PRO A 80 6.53 16.99 -3.11
CA PRO A 80 7.06 16.09 -4.12
C PRO A 80 8.52 15.71 -3.82
N PHE A 81 8.82 14.41 -3.86
CA PHE A 81 10.16 13.85 -3.62
C PHE A 81 10.72 14.05 -2.21
N LYS A 82 9.92 14.51 -1.24
CA LYS A 82 10.31 14.57 0.18
C LYS A 82 9.93 13.28 0.91
N VAL A 83 10.93 12.55 1.40
CA VAL A 83 10.74 11.36 2.25
C VAL A 83 11.08 11.72 3.71
N PRO A 84 10.19 11.46 4.68
CA PRO A 84 10.42 11.72 6.10
C PRO A 84 11.60 10.90 6.65
N ASP A 85 12.37 11.46 7.58
CA ASP A 85 13.54 10.78 8.14
C ASP A 85 13.17 9.53 8.95
N GLU A 86 11.99 9.52 9.58
CA GLU A 86 11.43 8.37 10.29
C GLU A 86 11.14 7.15 9.40
N VAL A 87 11.02 7.34 8.09
CA VAL A 87 10.80 6.26 7.11
C VAL A 87 12.13 5.73 6.54
N LYS A 88 13.21 6.50 6.69
CA LYS A 88 14.54 6.08 6.22
C LYS A 88 15.04 4.95 7.13
N ARG A 89 15.60 3.91 6.50
CA ARG A 89 16.13 2.71 7.16
C ARG A 89 17.35 3.01 8.02
#